data_AF-A0A972QA26-F1
#
_entry.id   AF-A0A972QA26-F1
#
_cell.length_a   1.000
_cell.length_b   1.000
_cell.length_c   1.000
_cell.angle_alpha   90.00
_cell.angle_beta   90.00
_cell.angle_gamma   90.00
#
_symmetry.space_group_name_H-M   'P 1'
#
loop_
_entity.id
_entity.type
_entity.pdbx_description
1 polymer ?
#
loop_
_entity_poly.entity_id
_entity_poly.type
_entity_poly.pdbx_seq_one_letter_code
_entity_poly.pdbx_strand_id
1 'polypeptide(L)'
;MLIRWIYYLTPRLILGIIASIFTAYGALYILNERLFIENMGLFTLTIFLASIAALLTTWYLWTAGGKILLRSSLNRAVIAEENKDYTTGRKLFRRARAIIESSHLIPRPSGVEYRKYIRRCAQFLSGCGMNDSEAIQIYQRYLHQNPGDETFIQRIIPLVMTADYIRRENLPFLSELHHSVPEFTDYTNFLAKQYISMEIYNADSQDIMLDSIRAESSLKEQCLKFLLPRMLEQERTDPKALEVYLESFQSNLEHRYLKPMMGRVAEKARFEEKPGPLSDMIREAFDSLPKEEREEIRAFIRTERLEQIPLESESKPALTEEPPPQEAVYKPHRIDIARIFLKACGAIITSISSLFHALTAAIKGIVKHWRIFRWIGAALIIAAVSFGIAKVIISERSAAVQASLEVYSDKKFTIQVAAFKDRARAEGMMKKMNIRDMKPYLVIAGENPTWYQIRIGHFDTRSQAQQTANRLKSSKQISDYFVANFIPGIYIE
;
A
#
# COMPACT_ATOMS: atom_id res chain seq x y z
N MET A 1 7.47 9.07 -8.26
CA MET A 1 6.17 9.71 -7.91
C MET A 1 5.69 10.73 -8.95
N LEU A 2 6.56 11.62 -9.46
CA LEU A 2 6.20 12.68 -10.41
C LEU A 2 5.60 12.18 -11.74
N ILE A 3 6.14 11.08 -12.28
CA ILE A 3 5.72 10.51 -13.57
C ILE A 3 4.26 10.02 -13.51
N ARG A 4 3.85 9.33 -12.44
CA ARG A 4 2.45 8.92 -12.25
C ARG A 4 1.52 10.13 -12.15
N TRP A 5 1.93 11.21 -11.49
CA TRP A 5 1.13 12.43 -11.39
C TRP A 5 0.86 13.07 -12.76
N ILE A 6 1.86 13.08 -13.65
CA ILE A 6 1.75 13.63 -15.02
C ILE A 6 0.77 12.82 -15.88
N TYR A 7 0.84 11.48 -15.83
CA TYR A 7 -0.08 10.59 -16.58
C TYR A 7 -1.55 10.79 -16.18
N TYR A 8 -1.80 11.24 -14.95
CA TYR A 8 -3.16 11.37 -14.43
C TYR A 8 -3.72 12.80 -14.47
N LEU A 9 -2.85 13.80 -14.64
CA LEU A 9 -3.24 15.19 -14.93
C LEU A 9 -3.77 15.32 -16.37
N THR A 10 -3.30 14.47 -17.29
CA THR A 10 -3.59 14.55 -18.73
C THR A 10 -5.08 14.42 -19.04
N PRO A 11 -5.84 13.42 -18.54
CA PRO A 11 -7.26 13.29 -18.89
C PRO A 11 -8.12 14.43 -18.35
N ARG A 12 -7.78 14.95 -17.16
CA ARG A 12 -8.48 16.10 -16.56
C ARG A 12 -8.23 17.38 -17.34
N LEU A 13 -6.98 17.62 -17.76
CA LEU A 13 -6.65 18.74 -18.61
C LEU A 13 -7.32 18.59 -19.98
N ILE A 14 -7.32 17.40 -20.59
CA ILE A 14 -7.98 17.17 -21.88
C ILE A 14 -9.48 17.43 -21.79
N LEU A 15 -10.18 16.85 -20.81
CA LEU A 15 -11.62 17.08 -20.63
C LEU A 15 -11.93 18.53 -20.27
N GLY A 16 -11.10 19.15 -19.42
CA GLY A 16 -11.20 20.55 -19.10
C GLY A 16 -11.01 21.44 -20.32
N ILE A 17 -10.02 21.16 -21.16
CA ILE A 17 -9.74 21.87 -22.41
C ILE A 17 -10.93 21.70 -23.36
N ILE A 18 -11.47 20.50 -23.51
CA ILE A 18 -12.66 20.26 -24.33
C ILE A 18 -13.85 21.08 -23.83
N ALA A 19 -14.15 21.02 -22.53
CA ALA A 19 -15.24 21.80 -21.92
C ALA A 19 -15.02 23.32 -22.10
N SER A 20 -13.77 23.77 -21.94
CA SER A 20 -13.34 25.15 -22.15
C SER A 20 -13.56 25.60 -23.60
N ILE A 21 -13.19 24.78 -24.58
CA ILE A 21 -13.43 25.03 -26.01
C ILE A 21 -14.92 25.15 -26.30
N PHE A 22 -15.76 24.23 -25.79
CA PHE A 22 -17.21 24.29 -26.00
C PHE A 22 -17.83 25.52 -25.33
N THR A 23 -17.37 25.89 -24.12
CA THR A 23 -17.89 27.07 -23.40
C THR A 23 -17.45 28.36 -24.08
N ALA A 24 -16.20 28.46 -24.53
CA ALA A 24 -15.71 29.56 -25.35
C ALA A 24 -16.51 29.70 -26.65
N TYR A 25 -16.79 28.58 -27.33
CA TYR A 25 -17.56 28.56 -28.56
C TYR A 25 -19.03 28.97 -28.34
N GLY A 26 -19.65 28.52 -27.25
CA GLY A 26 -21.00 28.93 -26.87
C GLY A 26 -21.08 30.41 -26.51
N ALA A 27 -20.10 30.93 -25.77
CA ALA A 27 -20.01 32.36 -25.44
C ALA A 27 -19.81 33.21 -26.70
N LEU A 28 -18.91 32.79 -27.60
CA LEU A 28 -18.70 33.40 -28.91
C LEU A 28 -19.99 33.47 -29.74
N TYR A 29 -20.75 32.37 -29.79
CA TYR A 29 -22.01 32.29 -30.51
C TYR A 29 -23.04 33.31 -29.97
N ILE A 30 -23.25 33.31 -28.65
CA ILE A 30 -24.24 34.20 -28.00
C ILE A 30 -23.84 35.67 -28.12
N LEU A 31 -22.55 35.99 -27.93
CA LEU A 31 -22.03 37.36 -28.04
C LEU A 31 -22.09 37.87 -29.48
N ASN A 32 -21.71 37.06 -30.47
CA ASN A 32 -21.78 37.44 -31.88
C ASN A 32 -23.23 37.69 -32.35
N GLU A 33 -24.20 36.93 -31.82
CA GLU A 33 -25.61 37.09 -32.18
C GLU A 33 -26.26 38.32 -31.54
N ARG A 34 -25.85 38.70 -30.31
CA ARG A 34 -26.52 39.77 -29.55
C ARG A 34 -25.79 41.12 -29.52
N LEU A 35 -24.49 41.10 -29.70
CA LEU A 35 -23.62 42.20 -29.35
C LEU A 35 -22.61 42.39 -30.48
N PHE A 36 -23.03 43.13 -31.52
CA PHE A 36 -22.17 43.70 -32.56
C PHE A 36 -21.20 44.72 -31.91
N ILE A 37 -20.29 44.23 -31.05
CA ILE A 37 -19.38 45.07 -30.27
C ILE A 37 -18.08 45.25 -31.06
N GLU A 38 -17.78 46.50 -31.43
CA GLU A 38 -16.54 46.90 -32.10
C GLU A 38 -15.27 46.76 -31.21
N ASN A 39 -15.46 46.55 -29.91
CA ASN A 39 -14.39 46.46 -28.92
C ASN A 39 -13.85 45.03 -28.73
N MET A 40 -12.90 44.63 -29.60
CA MET A 40 -12.20 43.34 -29.59
C MET A 40 -11.53 42.97 -28.24
N GLY A 41 -11.13 43.96 -27.42
CA GLY A 41 -10.47 43.71 -26.13
C GLY A 41 -11.39 43.10 -25.07
N LEU A 42 -12.62 43.59 -24.93
CA LEU A 42 -13.59 43.06 -23.96
C LEU A 42 -14.07 41.66 -24.35
N PHE A 43 -14.14 41.39 -25.65
CA PHE A 43 -14.55 40.10 -26.20
C PHE A 43 -13.53 38.99 -25.88
N THR A 44 -12.23 39.25 -26.06
CA THR A 44 -11.19 38.27 -25.73
C THR A 44 -11.11 37.99 -24.23
N LEU A 45 -11.27 39.02 -23.39
CA LEU A 45 -11.30 38.86 -21.93
C LEU A 45 -12.48 38.01 -21.45
N THR A 46 -13.69 38.24 -21.99
CA THR A 46 -14.89 37.47 -21.60
C THR A 46 -14.79 36.00 -21.98
N ILE A 47 -14.28 35.68 -23.17
CA ILE A 47 -14.02 34.29 -23.59
C ILE A 47 -12.98 33.64 -22.69
N PHE A 48 -11.91 34.35 -22.35
CA PHE A 48 -10.85 33.85 -21.48
C PHE A 48 -11.39 33.54 -20.07
N LEU A 49 -12.18 34.45 -19.50
CA LEU A 49 -12.80 34.24 -18.18
C LEU A 49 -13.81 33.08 -18.20
N ALA A 50 -14.64 32.96 -19.24
CA ALA A 50 -15.57 31.84 -19.41
C ALA A 50 -14.82 30.50 -19.55
N SER A 51 -13.70 30.50 -20.27
CA SER A 51 -12.82 29.34 -20.46
C SER A 51 -12.21 28.87 -19.13
N ILE A 52 -11.74 29.81 -18.30
CA ILE A 52 -11.24 29.51 -16.96
C ILE A 52 -12.35 28.99 -16.06
N ALA A 53 -13.53 29.62 -16.08
CA ALA A 53 -14.68 29.18 -15.29
C ALA A 53 -15.11 27.75 -15.66
N ALA A 54 -15.11 27.40 -16.95
CA ALA A 54 -15.40 26.05 -17.44
C ALA A 54 -14.38 25.01 -16.94
N LEU A 55 -13.09 25.36 -16.95
CA LEU A 55 -12.03 24.51 -16.41
C LEU A 55 -12.20 24.27 -14.91
N LEU A 56 -12.46 25.33 -14.14
CA LEU A 56 -12.65 25.26 -12.69
C LEU A 56 -13.90 24.49 -12.30
N THR A 57 -15.01 24.70 -13.00
CA THR A 57 -16.28 23.98 -12.76
C THR A 57 -16.17 22.50 -13.09
N THR A 58 -15.54 22.14 -14.22
CA THR A 58 -15.27 20.73 -14.57
C THR A 58 -14.39 20.06 -13.51
N TRP A 59 -13.36 20.77 -13.02
CA TRP A 59 -12.50 20.28 -11.95
C TRP A 59 -13.26 20.07 -10.63
N TYR A 60 -14.13 21.01 -10.26
CA TYR A 60 -14.97 20.92 -9.07
C TYR A 60 -15.96 19.75 -9.17
N LEU A 61 -16.70 19.63 -10.26
CA LEU A 61 -17.70 18.57 -10.48
C LEU A 61 -17.07 17.18 -10.41
N TRP A 62 -15.91 17.00 -11.03
CA TRP A 62 -15.22 15.72 -11.00
C TRP A 62 -14.75 15.34 -9.58
N THR A 63 -14.26 16.33 -8.83
CA THR A 63 -13.88 16.17 -7.42
C THR A 63 -15.08 15.85 -6.53
N ALA A 64 -16.20 16.52 -6.75
CA ALA A 64 -17.45 16.27 -6.04
C ALA A 64 -17.99 14.86 -6.33
N GLY A 65 -18.02 14.45 -7.60
CA GLY A 65 -18.41 13.10 -8.02
C GLY A 65 -17.52 12.01 -7.41
N GLY A 66 -16.20 12.22 -7.40
CA GLY A 66 -15.25 11.32 -6.74
C GLY A 66 -15.54 11.15 -5.24
N LYS A 67 -15.81 12.25 -4.53
CA LYS A 67 -16.17 12.21 -3.09
C LYS A 67 -17.49 11.47 -2.85
N ILE A 68 -18.49 11.67 -3.70
CA ILE A 68 -19.78 10.99 -3.59
C ILE A 68 -19.60 9.48 -3.78
N LEU A 69 -18.85 9.07 -4.81
CA LEU A 69 -18.57 7.65 -5.07
C LEU A 69 -17.78 7.00 -3.94
N LEU A 70 -16.80 7.72 -3.37
CA LEU A 70 -16.03 7.24 -2.23
C LEU A 70 -16.93 7.03 -1.00
N ARG A 71 -17.75 8.03 -0.65
CA ARG A 71 -18.70 7.95 0.48
C ARG A 71 -19.71 6.83 0.27
N SER A 72 -20.26 6.71 -0.93
CA SER A 72 -21.22 5.65 -1.27
C SER A 72 -20.59 4.27 -1.13
N SER A 73 -19.35 4.08 -1.63
CA SER A 73 -18.63 2.81 -1.51
C SER A 73 -18.34 2.46 -0.05
N LEU A 74 -17.94 3.44 0.76
CA LEU A 74 -17.70 3.25 2.19
C LEU A 74 -18.97 2.92 2.97
N ASN A 75 -20.07 3.64 2.73
CA ASN A 75 -21.33 3.38 3.44
C ASN A 75 -21.91 2.02 3.06
N ARG A 76 -21.82 1.61 1.78
CA ARG A 76 -22.22 0.26 1.36
C ARG A 76 -21.33 -0.82 1.99
N ALA A 77 -20.04 -0.52 2.21
CA ALA A 77 -19.15 -1.46 2.88
C ALA A 77 -19.52 -1.65 4.35
N VAL A 78 -19.94 -0.58 5.04
CA VAL A 78 -20.47 -0.66 6.42
C VAL A 78 -21.75 -1.51 6.47
N ILE A 79 -22.67 -1.31 5.53
CA ILE A 79 -23.88 -2.15 5.44
C ILE A 79 -23.51 -3.62 5.18
N ALA A 80 -22.48 -3.89 4.37
CA ALA A 80 -21.99 -5.24 4.15
C ALA A 80 -21.36 -5.86 5.41
N GLU A 81 -20.68 -5.05 6.22
CA GLU A 81 -20.14 -5.45 7.53
C GLU A 81 -21.26 -5.83 8.52
N GLU A 82 -22.29 -5.00 8.64
CA GLU A 82 -23.46 -5.27 9.48
C GLU A 82 -24.15 -6.58 9.09
N ASN A 83 -24.21 -6.87 7.78
CA ASN A 83 -24.77 -8.10 7.23
C ASN A 83 -23.80 -9.30 7.25
N LYS A 84 -22.58 -9.13 7.81
CA LYS A 84 -21.51 -10.15 7.82
C LYS A 84 -21.11 -10.66 6.42
N ASP A 85 -21.38 -9.90 5.36
CA ASP A 85 -20.91 -10.20 4.00
C ASP A 85 -19.53 -9.59 3.77
N TYR A 86 -18.53 -10.31 4.26
CA TYR A 86 -17.13 -9.89 4.19
C TYR A 86 -16.58 -9.84 2.76
N THR A 87 -17.16 -10.62 1.83
CA THR A 87 -16.70 -10.67 0.44
C THR A 87 -17.09 -9.41 -0.32
N THR A 88 -18.34 -8.97 -0.16
CA THR A 88 -18.86 -7.73 -0.75
C THR A 88 -18.21 -6.53 -0.08
N GLY A 89 -18.06 -6.54 1.25
CA GLY A 89 -17.33 -5.50 1.99
C GLY A 89 -15.93 -5.28 1.43
N ARG A 90 -15.15 -6.36 1.25
CA ARG A 90 -13.78 -6.28 0.69
C ARG A 90 -13.77 -5.72 -0.74
N LYS A 91 -14.68 -6.14 -1.62
CA LYS A 91 -14.79 -5.58 -2.99
C LYS A 91 -15.07 -4.07 -2.95
N LEU A 92 -15.94 -3.62 -2.04
CA LEU A 92 -16.28 -2.21 -1.88
C LEU A 92 -15.11 -1.40 -1.32
N PHE A 93 -14.34 -1.95 -0.37
CA PHE A 93 -13.12 -1.30 0.12
C PHE A 93 -12.03 -1.20 -0.95
N ARG A 94 -11.85 -2.23 -1.79
CA ARG A 94 -10.96 -2.18 -2.97
C ARG A 94 -11.40 -1.12 -3.98
N ARG A 95 -12.70 -0.99 -4.21
CA ARG A 95 -13.25 0.08 -5.07
C ARG A 95 -12.97 1.45 -4.48
N ALA A 96 -13.18 1.64 -3.17
CA ALA A 96 -12.87 2.89 -2.48
C ALA A 96 -11.37 3.22 -2.54
N ARG A 97 -10.49 2.22 -2.37
CA ARG A 97 -9.04 2.35 -2.58
C ARG A 97 -8.72 2.81 -3.99
N ALA A 98 -9.29 2.15 -5.00
CA ALA A 98 -9.08 2.50 -6.40
C ALA A 98 -9.52 3.94 -6.68
N ILE A 99 -10.61 4.42 -6.07
CA ILE A 99 -11.05 5.83 -6.19
C ILE A 99 -10.02 6.79 -5.57
N ILE A 100 -9.46 6.46 -4.41
CA ILE A 100 -8.46 7.27 -3.70
C ILE A 100 -7.11 7.28 -4.45
N GLU A 101 -6.65 6.12 -4.89
CA GLU A 101 -5.39 5.96 -5.64
C GLU A 101 -5.53 6.53 -7.06
N SER A 102 -6.74 6.49 -7.63
CA SER A 102 -7.05 7.22 -8.85
C SER A 102 -7.04 8.72 -8.53
N SER A 103 -5.89 9.35 -8.74
CA SER A 103 -5.78 10.81 -8.73
C SER A 103 -6.67 11.48 -9.77
N HIS A 104 -7.37 10.70 -10.61
CA HIS A 104 -8.42 11.12 -11.52
C HIS A 104 -9.69 11.59 -10.84
N LEU A 105 -10.14 11.02 -9.72
CA LEU A 105 -11.45 11.34 -9.15
C LEU A 105 -11.36 12.33 -7.98
N ILE A 106 -10.34 12.19 -7.14
CA ILE A 106 -10.15 13.08 -6.00
C ILE A 106 -8.72 13.62 -6.09
N PRO A 107 -8.48 14.93 -6.27
CA PRO A 107 -7.16 15.50 -6.04
C PRO A 107 -6.80 15.15 -4.59
N ARG A 108 -5.73 14.34 -4.41
CA ARG A 108 -5.23 13.77 -3.14
C ARG A 108 -6.21 13.99 -1.98
N PRO A 109 -7.05 13.01 -1.60
CA PRO A 109 -8.06 13.22 -0.57
C PRO A 109 -7.45 13.96 0.60
N SER A 110 -8.13 15.01 1.06
CA SER A 110 -7.65 15.79 2.20
C SER A 110 -7.26 14.82 3.31
N GLY A 111 -6.15 15.11 4.01
CA GLY A 111 -5.59 14.18 4.99
C GLY A 111 -6.66 13.63 5.96
N VAL A 112 -7.66 14.44 6.28
CA VAL A 112 -8.83 14.06 7.09
C VAL A 112 -9.67 12.94 6.49
N GLU A 113 -10.10 13.03 5.22
CA GLU A 113 -10.97 12.01 4.60
C GLU A 113 -10.21 10.72 4.31
N TYR A 114 -8.92 10.83 3.95
CA TYR A 114 -8.05 9.68 3.79
C TYR A 114 -7.82 8.94 5.12
N ARG A 115 -7.59 9.68 6.21
CA ARG A 115 -7.49 9.12 7.57
C ARG A 115 -8.77 8.38 7.97
N LYS A 116 -9.95 8.97 7.71
CA LYS A 116 -11.24 8.31 7.97
C LYS A 116 -11.40 7.01 7.18
N TYR A 117 -10.99 7.00 5.92
CA TYR A 117 -11.01 5.81 5.09
C TYR A 117 -10.09 4.70 5.66
N ILE A 118 -8.83 5.02 5.96
CA ILE A 118 -7.88 4.06 6.51
C ILE A 118 -8.39 3.49 7.83
N ARG A 119 -8.88 4.36 8.73
CA ARG A 119 -9.47 3.93 10.01
C ARG A 119 -10.59 2.92 9.81
N ARG A 120 -11.56 3.23 8.95
CA ARG A 120 -12.69 2.33 8.69
C ARG A 120 -12.25 1.00 8.06
N CYS A 121 -11.30 1.03 7.12
CA CYS A 121 -10.79 -0.19 6.52
C CYS A 121 -10.04 -1.05 7.54
N ALA A 122 -9.18 -0.44 8.35
CA ALA A 122 -8.42 -1.13 9.37
C ALA A 122 -9.36 -1.80 10.40
N GLN A 123 -10.38 -1.07 10.86
CA GLN A 123 -11.40 -1.60 11.79
C GLN A 123 -12.20 -2.77 11.18
N PHE A 124 -12.65 -2.64 9.94
CA PHE A 124 -13.36 -3.71 9.24
C PHE A 124 -12.50 -4.95 9.11
N LEU A 125 -11.27 -4.79 8.57
CA LEU A 125 -10.38 -5.91 8.30
C LEU A 125 -9.97 -6.62 9.59
N SER A 126 -9.69 -5.87 10.66
CA SER A 126 -9.36 -6.46 11.95
C SER A 126 -10.57 -7.15 12.60
N GLY A 127 -11.78 -6.61 12.43
CA GLY A 127 -13.02 -7.27 12.83
C GLY A 127 -13.30 -8.57 12.07
N CYS A 128 -12.88 -8.65 10.81
CA CYS A 128 -12.96 -9.87 9.99
C CYS A 128 -11.87 -10.90 10.32
N GLY A 129 -10.86 -10.53 11.12
CA GLY A 129 -9.68 -11.37 11.37
C GLY A 129 -8.83 -11.64 10.13
N MET A 130 -8.83 -10.74 9.15
CA MET A 130 -8.03 -10.92 7.93
C MET A 130 -6.55 -10.65 8.19
N ASN A 131 -5.68 -11.54 7.70
CA ASN A 131 -4.22 -11.40 7.80
C ASN A 131 -3.53 -11.50 6.43
N ASP A 132 -4.18 -11.02 5.37
CA ASP A 132 -3.57 -10.95 4.05
C ASP A 132 -2.64 -9.74 3.92
N SER A 133 -1.66 -9.81 3.01
CA SER A 133 -0.69 -8.73 2.77
C SER A 133 -1.37 -7.36 2.52
N GLU A 134 -2.57 -7.37 1.94
CA GLU A 134 -3.38 -6.16 1.74
C GLU A 134 -3.88 -5.57 3.06
N ALA A 135 -4.42 -6.38 3.98
CA ALA A 135 -4.86 -5.90 5.28
C ALA A 135 -3.71 -5.36 6.13
N ILE A 136 -2.57 -6.04 6.10
CA ILE A 136 -1.36 -5.63 6.82
C ILE A 136 -0.92 -4.22 6.42
N GLN A 137 -0.84 -3.92 5.12
CA GLN A 137 -0.48 -2.58 4.65
C GLN A 137 -1.45 -1.51 5.15
N ILE A 138 -2.71 -1.86 5.33
CA ILE A 138 -3.73 -0.95 5.87
C ILE A 138 -3.55 -0.78 7.37
N TYR A 139 -3.24 -1.85 8.12
CA TYR A 139 -2.92 -1.78 9.55
C TYR A 139 -1.69 -0.92 9.84
N GLN A 140 -0.61 -1.13 9.09
CA GLN A 140 0.60 -0.30 9.13
C GLN A 140 0.26 1.18 8.97
N ARG A 141 -0.45 1.52 7.89
CA ARG A 141 -0.85 2.91 7.63
C ARG A 141 -1.78 3.48 8.69
N TYR A 142 -2.61 2.65 9.31
CA TYR A 142 -3.50 3.08 10.39
C TYR A 142 -2.72 3.42 11.65
N LEU A 143 -1.78 2.55 12.04
CA LEU A 143 -0.95 2.73 13.24
C LEU A 143 0.01 3.91 13.10
N HIS A 144 0.63 4.10 11.94
CA HIS A 144 1.42 5.31 11.67
C HIS A 144 0.59 6.60 11.83
N GLN A 145 -0.73 6.53 11.62
CA GLN A 145 -1.64 7.67 11.81
C GLN A 145 -2.17 7.79 13.24
N ASN A 146 -2.20 6.69 13.99
CA ASN A 146 -2.78 6.59 15.34
C ASN A 146 -1.90 5.66 16.19
N PRO A 147 -0.68 6.07 16.56
CA PRO A 147 0.29 5.18 17.22
C PRO A 147 -0.16 4.74 18.63
N GLY A 148 -1.06 5.49 19.28
CA GLY A 148 -1.57 5.18 20.62
C GLY A 148 -2.94 4.48 20.65
N ASP A 149 -3.42 3.89 19.55
CA ASP A 149 -4.67 3.12 19.59
C ASP A 149 -4.43 1.71 20.14
N GLU A 150 -4.26 1.62 21.46
CA GLU A 150 -4.01 0.37 22.19
C GLU A 150 -5.09 -0.68 21.93
N THR A 151 -6.36 -0.27 21.82
CA THR A 151 -7.48 -1.18 21.57
C THR A 151 -7.37 -1.87 20.22
N PHE A 152 -6.88 -1.14 19.22
CA PHE A 152 -6.62 -1.70 17.91
C PHE A 152 -5.38 -2.59 17.93
N ILE A 153 -4.31 -2.18 18.62
CA ILE A 153 -3.07 -2.96 18.78
C ILE A 153 -3.37 -4.32 19.41
N GLN A 154 -4.10 -4.33 20.52
CA GLN A 154 -4.56 -5.55 21.20
C GLN A 154 -5.34 -6.49 20.28
N ARG A 155 -6.16 -5.94 19.39
CA ARG A 155 -6.95 -6.73 18.44
C ARG A 155 -6.09 -7.35 17.34
N ILE A 156 -5.06 -6.65 16.88
CA ILE A 156 -4.23 -7.15 15.78
C ILE A 156 -3.14 -8.11 16.24
N ILE A 157 -2.61 -8.00 17.46
CA ILE A 157 -1.52 -8.84 17.97
C ILE A 157 -1.80 -10.35 17.72
N PRO A 158 -2.96 -10.91 18.09
CA PRO A 158 -3.26 -12.32 17.82
C PRO A 158 -3.27 -12.66 16.32
N LEU A 159 -3.67 -11.71 15.46
CA LEU A 159 -3.70 -11.90 14.00
C LEU A 159 -2.28 -11.96 13.43
N VAL A 160 -1.39 -11.05 13.85
CA VAL A 160 0.01 -11.03 13.39
C VAL A 160 0.89 -12.11 14.03
N MET A 161 0.48 -12.69 15.16
CA MET A 161 1.15 -13.86 15.75
C MET A 161 0.91 -15.17 14.96
N THR A 162 0.10 -15.15 13.90
CA THR A 162 -0.12 -16.33 13.05
C THR A 162 1.07 -16.62 12.12
N ALA A 163 1.29 -17.90 11.82
CA ALA A 163 2.47 -18.39 11.10
C ALA A 163 2.70 -17.74 9.72
N ASP A 164 1.63 -17.35 9.02
CA ASP A 164 1.71 -16.74 7.68
C ASP A 164 2.40 -15.37 7.67
N TYR A 165 2.43 -14.68 8.82
CA TYR A 165 2.98 -13.34 8.95
C TYR A 165 4.47 -13.29 9.29
N ILE A 166 5.02 -14.43 9.73
CA ILE A 166 6.39 -14.60 10.21
C ILE A 166 7.32 -14.63 8.98
N ARG A 167 7.57 -13.45 8.41
CA ARG A 167 8.50 -13.26 7.29
C ARG A 167 9.44 -12.12 7.63
N ARG A 168 10.68 -12.23 7.14
CA ARG A 168 11.72 -11.22 7.33
C ARG A 168 11.28 -9.82 6.91
N GLU A 169 10.44 -9.74 5.87
CA GLU A 169 9.87 -8.49 5.33
C GLU A 169 8.97 -7.75 6.32
N ASN A 170 8.32 -8.48 7.24
CA ASN A 170 7.32 -7.95 8.15
C ASN A 170 7.90 -7.61 9.54
N LEU A 171 9.12 -8.04 9.84
CA LEU A 171 9.79 -7.80 11.11
C LEU A 171 9.88 -6.31 11.50
N PRO A 172 10.20 -5.36 10.59
CA PRO A 172 10.27 -3.94 10.96
C PRO A 172 8.93 -3.39 11.48
N PHE A 173 7.81 -3.88 10.94
CA PHE A 173 6.50 -3.49 11.45
C PHE A 173 6.19 -4.14 12.80
N LEU A 174 6.57 -5.41 12.95
CA LEU A 174 6.39 -6.12 14.21
C LEU A 174 7.18 -5.47 15.34
N SER A 175 8.41 -5.02 15.07
CA SER A 175 9.20 -4.27 16.02
C SER A 175 8.57 -2.91 16.31
N GLU A 176 8.12 -2.15 15.31
CA GLU A 176 7.39 -0.89 15.52
C GLU A 176 6.14 -1.07 16.42
N LEU A 177 5.41 -2.17 16.22
CA LEU A 177 4.25 -2.50 17.05
C LEU A 177 4.64 -2.80 18.50
N HIS A 178 5.77 -3.49 18.72
CA HIS A 178 6.31 -3.77 20.05
C HIS A 178 6.65 -2.48 20.80
N HIS A 179 7.36 -1.56 20.15
CA HIS A 179 7.72 -0.27 20.76
C HIS A 179 6.49 0.58 21.12
N SER A 180 5.35 0.35 20.45
CA SER A 180 4.10 1.04 20.75
C SER A 180 3.40 0.48 21.97
N VAL A 181 3.59 -0.82 22.31
CA VAL A 181 3.03 -1.43 23.52
C VAL A 181 3.95 -2.49 24.12
N PRO A 182 4.95 -2.09 24.93
CA PRO A 182 5.94 -3.00 25.51
C PRO A 182 5.37 -3.94 26.58
N GLU A 183 4.17 -3.65 27.10
CA GLU A 183 3.55 -4.39 28.21
C GLU A 183 3.05 -5.80 27.82
N PHE A 184 2.99 -6.14 26.53
CA PHE A 184 2.54 -7.45 26.07
C PHE A 184 3.65 -8.49 26.08
N THR A 185 3.94 -9.05 27.25
CA THR A 185 4.98 -10.08 27.44
C THR A 185 4.85 -11.26 26.47
N ASP A 186 3.63 -11.73 26.17
CA ASP A 186 3.40 -12.82 25.22
C ASP A 186 3.85 -12.46 23.79
N TYR A 187 3.61 -11.23 23.37
CA TYR A 187 4.02 -10.72 22.07
C TYR A 187 5.54 -10.50 22.02
N THR A 188 6.12 -9.92 23.07
CA THR A 188 7.58 -9.78 23.22
C THR A 188 8.28 -11.12 23.11
N ASN A 189 7.78 -12.13 23.81
CA ASN A 189 8.32 -13.49 23.77
C ASN A 189 8.17 -14.12 22.39
N PHE A 190 7.01 -13.94 21.75
CA PHE A 190 6.79 -14.40 20.39
C PHE A 190 7.82 -13.79 19.43
N LEU A 191 8.01 -12.47 19.46
CA LEU A 191 8.98 -11.79 18.61
C LEU A 191 10.41 -12.21 18.91
N ALA A 192 10.82 -12.26 20.18
CA ALA A 192 12.15 -12.71 20.58
C ALA A 192 12.46 -14.09 19.99
N LYS A 193 11.51 -15.03 20.12
CA LYS A 193 11.63 -16.37 19.52
C LYS A 193 11.78 -16.31 18.00
N GLN A 194 11.06 -15.43 17.30
CA GLN A 194 11.19 -15.27 15.85
C GLN A 194 12.57 -14.73 15.47
N TYR A 195 13.06 -13.69 16.13
CA TYR A 195 14.39 -13.14 15.88
C TYR A 195 15.50 -14.17 16.11
N ILE A 196 15.40 -14.97 17.17
CA ILE A 196 16.32 -16.08 17.45
C ILE A 196 16.25 -17.12 16.32
N SER A 197 15.05 -17.54 15.92
CA SER A 197 14.86 -18.57 14.89
C SER A 197 15.38 -18.16 13.50
N MET A 198 15.35 -16.85 13.20
CA MET A 198 15.86 -16.31 11.93
C MET A 198 17.32 -15.87 12.01
N GLU A 199 17.95 -16.00 13.19
CA GLU A 199 19.31 -15.57 13.48
C GLU A 199 19.59 -14.10 13.15
N ILE A 200 18.59 -13.23 13.34
CA ILE A 200 18.71 -11.80 13.04
C ILE A 200 19.17 -11.06 14.30
N TYR A 201 20.33 -10.43 14.19
CA TYR A 201 20.89 -9.55 15.23
C TYR A 201 20.98 -8.11 14.72
N ASN A 202 20.08 -7.26 15.21
CA ASN A 202 20.00 -5.82 14.96
C ASN A 202 19.57 -5.06 16.23
N ALA A 203 19.46 -3.74 16.17
CA ALA A 203 19.06 -2.92 17.32
C ALA A 203 17.68 -3.33 17.88
N ASP A 204 16.67 -3.49 17.02
CA ASP A 204 15.32 -3.90 17.42
C ASP A 204 15.32 -5.26 18.15
N SER A 205 16.06 -6.24 17.64
CA SER A 205 16.14 -7.58 18.22
C SER A 205 16.77 -7.56 19.62
N GLN A 206 17.74 -6.68 19.84
CA GLN A 206 18.37 -6.51 21.15
C GLN A 206 17.37 -5.95 22.15
N ASP A 207 16.61 -4.93 21.74
CA ASP A 207 15.64 -4.26 22.60
C ASP A 207 14.50 -5.21 22.99
N ILE A 208 13.95 -5.95 22.02
CA ILE A 208 12.90 -6.95 22.25
C ILE A 208 13.39 -8.08 23.17
N MET A 209 14.62 -8.57 22.96
CA MET A 209 15.17 -9.64 23.81
C MET A 209 15.50 -9.15 25.22
N LEU A 210 15.97 -7.92 25.37
CA LEU A 210 16.18 -7.29 26.68
C LEU A 210 14.87 -7.10 27.43
N ASP A 211 13.81 -6.63 26.75
CA ASP A 211 12.49 -6.53 27.35
C ASP A 211 11.96 -7.91 27.79
N SER A 212 12.24 -8.96 27.01
CA SER A 212 11.94 -10.36 27.36
C SER A 212 12.74 -10.87 28.57
N ILE A 213 13.99 -10.40 28.76
CA ILE A 213 14.84 -10.73 29.92
C ILE A 213 14.35 -10.00 31.18
N ARG A 214 14.05 -8.70 31.06
CA ARG A 214 13.52 -7.86 32.15
C ARG A 214 12.17 -8.36 32.67
N ALA A 215 11.34 -8.89 31.78
CA ALA A 215 10.07 -9.50 32.14
C ALA A 215 10.20 -10.91 32.75
N GLU A 216 11.43 -11.39 33.03
CA GLU A 216 11.74 -12.73 33.56
C GLU A 216 11.04 -13.86 32.78
N SER A 217 10.96 -13.72 31.47
CA SER A 217 10.20 -14.66 30.65
C SER A 217 10.85 -16.05 30.59
N SER A 218 10.05 -17.06 30.22
CA SER A 218 10.54 -18.41 29.91
C SER A 218 11.62 -18.47 28.82
N LEU A 219 11.76 -17.42 28.01
CA LEU A 219 12.78 -17.32 26.95
C LEU A 219 14.08 -16.67 27.41
N LYS A 220 14.17 -16.19 28.66
CA LYS A 220 15.36 -15.51 29.21
C LYS A 220 16.66 -16.23 28.87
N GLU A 221 16.75 -17.53 29.15
CA GLU A 221 17.97 -18.31 28.89
C GLU A 221 18.30 -18.40 27.39
N GLN A 222 17.30 -18.54 26.51
CA GLN A 222 17.52 -18.58 25.06
C GLN A 222 17.96 -17.22 24.51
N CYS A 223 17.37 -16.12 25.01
CA CYS A 223 17.76 -14.76 24.67
C CYS A 223 19.21 -14.49 25.10
N LEU A 224 19.59 -14.87 26.33
CA LEU A 224 20.96 -14.69 26.83
C LEU A 224 21.97 -15.51 26.01
N LYS A 225 21.67 -16.78 25.69
CA LYS A 225 22.52 -17.61 24.81
C LYS A 225 22.67 -17.03 23.41
N PHE A 226 21.67 -16.31 22.92
CA PHE A 226 21.74 -15.66 21.61
C PHE A 226 22.53 -14.34 21.63
N LEU A 227 22.32 -13.50 22.64
CA LEU A 227 22.93 -12.16 22.74
C LEU A 227 24.38 -12.22 23.22
N LEU A 228 24.68 -13.02 24.25
CA LEU A 228 25.95 -13.00 24.95
C LEU A 228 27.17 -13.19 24.02
N PRO A 229 27.23 -14.23 23.16
CA PRO A 229 28.40 -14.43 22.28
C PRO A 229 28.59 -13.25 21.32
N ARG A 230 27.50 -12.73 20.75
CA ARG A 230 27.54 -11.64 19.76
C ARG A 230 27.98 -10.31 20.37
N MET A 231 27.59 -10.03 21.60
CA MET A 231 28.00 -8.81 22.30
C MET A 231 29.47 -8.87 22.75
N LEU A 232 29.93 -10.06 23.16
CA LEU A 232 31.32 -10.29 23.52
C LEU A 232 32.26 -10.24 22.31
N GLU A 233 31.87 -10.81 21.17
CA GLU A 233 32.62 -10.67 19.90
C GLU A 233 32.79 -9.22 19.47
N GLN A 234 31.81 -8.36 19.77
CA GLN A 234 31.84 -6.94 19.47
C GLN A 234 32.53 -6.10 20.55
N GLU A 235 33.03 -6.72 21.62
CA GLU A 235 33.62 -6.09 22.80
C GLU A 235 32.79 -4.91 23.34
N ARG A 236 31.46 -5.07 23.35
CA ARG A 236 30.54 -3.97 23.68
C ARG A 236 30.60 -3.60 25.16
N THR A 237 30.61 -2.29 25.42
CA THR A 237 30.68 -1.70 26.77
C THR A 237 29.53 -0.74 27.07
N ASP A 238 28.43 -0.80 26.32
CA ASP A 238 27.27 0.06 26.48
C ASP A 238 26.31 -0.50 27.56
N PRO A 239 25.37 0.31 28.11
CA PRO A 239 24.53 -0.13 29.24
C PRO A 239 23.69 -1.38 28.94
N LYS A 240 23.22 -1.52 27.69
CA LYS A 240 22.49 -2.71 27.25
C LYS A 240 23.35 -3.97 27.32
N ALA A 241 24.64 -3.86 26.98
CA ALA A 241 25.58 -4.98 27.09
C ALA A 241 25.86 -5.35 28.55
N LEU A 242 26.00 -4.36 29.43
CA LEU A 242 26.17 -4.62 30.86
C LEU A 242 25.00 -5.42 31.43
N GLU A 243 23.77 -5.04 31.09
CA GLU A 243 22.57 -5.74 31.54
C GLU A 243 22.60 -7.22 31.12
N VAL A 244 22.93 -7.51 29.86
CA VAL A 244 23.10 -8.90 29.38
C VAL A 244 24.21 -9.63 30.13
N TYR A 245 25.35 -8.97 30.41
CA TYR A 245 26.46 -9.60 31.12
C TYR A 245 26.10 -9.94 32.58
N LEU A 246 25.46 -9.02 33.29
CA LEU A 246 25.01 -9.24 34.67
C LEU A 246 23.98 -10.36 34.74
N GLU A 247 22.97 -10.31 33.86
CA GLU A 247 21.92 -11.34 33.79
C GLU A 247 22.48 -12.70 33.39
N SER A 248 23.48 -12.73 32.50
CA SER A 248 24.19 -13.97 32.14
C SER A 248 24.99 -14.53 33.29
N PHE A 249 25.64 -13.66 34.07
CA PHE A 249 26.41 -14.04 35.24
C PHE A 249 25.50 -14.60 36.35
N GLN A 250 24.41 -13.91 36.67
CA GLN A 250 23.41 -14.38 37.64
C GLN A 250 22.73 -15.69 37.21
N SER A 251 22.54 -15.89 35.91
CA SER A 251 21.99 -17.14 35.35
C SER A 251 23.01 -18.27 35.24
N ASN A 252 24.23 -18.08 35.76
CA ASN A 252 25.35 -19.03 35.69
C ASN A 252 25.67 -19.50 34.25
N LEU A 253 25.52 -18.62 33.26
CA LEU A 253 25.94 -18.90 31.89
C LEU A 253 27.46 -18.77 31.81
N GLU A 254 28.14 -19.92 31.77
CA GLU A 254 29.60 -19.94 31.66
C GLU A 254 30.05 -19.46 30.28
N HIS A 255 30.83 -18.37 30.26
CA HIS A 255 31.53 -17.92 29.07
C HIS A 255 32.90 -17.35 29.44
N ARG A 256 33.96 -17.83 28.78
CA ARG A 256 35.37 -17.50 29.09
C ARG A 256 35.63 -15.99 29.22
N TYR A 257 35.00 -15.21 28.36
CA TYR A 257 35.21 -13.76 28.26
C TYR A 257 34.21 -12.91 29.06
N LEU A 258 33.25 -13.51 29.78
CA LEU A 258 32.21 -12.78 30.50
C LEU A 258 32.79 -11.97 31.67
N LYS A 259 33.51 -12.63 32.59
CA LYS A 259 34.12 -11.99 33.76
C LYS A 259 35.15 -10.90 33.37
N PRO A 260 36.06 -11.14 32.39
CA PRO A 260 36.91 -10.09 31.80
C PRO A 260 36.14 -8.86 31.31
N MET A 261 35.09 -9.06 30.50
CA MET A 261 34.35 -7.94 29.91
C MET A 261 33.55 -7.15 30.94
N MET A 262 32.92 -7.83 31.91
CA MET A 262 32.31 -7.16 33.06
C MET A 262 33.32 -6.26 33.77
N GLY A 263 34.54 -6.76 33.97
CA GLY A 263 35.62 -5.99 34.56
C GLY A 263 36.05 -4.77 33.76
N ARG A 264 36.18 -4.90 32.43
CA ARG A 264 36.49 -3.77 31.53
C ARG A 264 35.40 -2.69 31.56
N VAL A 265 34.13 -3.09 31.60
CA VAL A 265 33.00 -2.14 31.72
C VAL A 265 33.04 -1.38 33.04
N ALA A 266 33.32 -2.07 34.14
CA ALA A 266 33.47 -1.45 35.46
C ALA A 266 34.69 -0.50 35.52
N GLU A 267 35.81 -0.86 34.89
CA GLU A 267 36.99 -0.01 34.82
C GLU A 267 36.71 1.26 34.00
N LYS A 268 36.06 1.13 32.85
CA LYS A 268 35.66 2.28 32.01
C LYS A 268 34.78 3.26 32.76
N ALA A 269 33.78 2.79 33.49
CA ALA A 269 32.89 3.63 34.30
C ALA A 269 33.64 4.42 35.39
N ARG A 270 34.72 3.85 35.93
CA ARG A 270 35.54 4.48 36.97
C ARG A 270 36.43 5.62 36.43
N PHE A 271 36.86 5.53 35.17
CA PHE A 271 37.78 6.49 34.55
C PHE A 271 37.08 7.59 33.74
N GLU A 272 35.74 7.60 33.66
CA GLU A 272 35.01 8.72 33.06
C GLU A 272 35.15 9.98 33.94
N GLU A 273 35.82 11.02 33.40
CA GLU A 273 36.11 12.29 34.10
C GLU A 273 34.85 13.06 34.55
N LYS A 274 33.69 12.77 33.97
CA LYS A 274 32.38 13.22 34.44
C LYS A 274 31.50 11.99 34.64
N PRO A 275 31.05 11.69 35.87
CA PRO A 275 30.09 10.63 36.08
C PRO A 275 28.82 10.99 35.31
N GLY A 276 28.61 10.30 34.19
CA GLY A 276 27.35 10.33 33.47
C GLY A 276 26.36 9.35 34.08
N PRO A 277 25.09 9.39 33.66
CA PRO A 277 24.07 8.43 34.09
C PRO A 277 24.49 6.97 33.85
N LEU A 278 25.36 6.73 32.87
CA LEU A 278 25.94 5.42 32.59
C LEU A 278 26.91 4.94 33.68
N SER A 279 27.82 5.79 34.15
CA SER A 279 28.77 5.44 35.21
C SER A 279 28.05 5.14 36.53
N ASP A 280 26.98 5.90 36.84
CA ASP A 280 26.15 5.68 38.03
C ASP A 280 25.38 4.35 37.96
N MET A 281 24.74 4.03 36.82
CA MET A 281 24.06 2.75 36.61
C MET A 281 25.02 1.56 36.71
N ILE A 282 26.21 1.68 36.10
CA ILE A 282 27.24 0.63 36.16
C ILE A 282 27.67 0.44 37.62
N ARG A 283 27.87 1.54 38.37
CA ARG A 283 28.29 1.46 39.77
C ARG A 283 27.21 0.83 40.66
N GLU A 284 25.97 1.24 40.51
CA GLU A 284 24.83 0.69 41.25
C GLU A 284 24.64 -0.81 40.97
N ALA A 285 24.70 -1.21 39.69
CA ALA A 285 24.55 -2.60 39.29
C ALA A 285 25.73 -3.49 39.72
N PHE A 286 26.95 -2.94 39.82
CA PHE A 286 28.08 -3.66 40.41
C PHE A 286 28.05 -3.69 41.93
N ASP A 287 27.58 -2.63 42.58
CA ASP A 287 27.51 -2.55 44.04
C ASP A 287 26.41 -3.44 44.64
N SER A 288 25.36 -3.75 43.86
CA SER A 288 24.32 -4.70 44.22
C SER A 288 24.81 -6.16 44.23
N LEU A 289 25.95 -6.46 43.60
CA LEU A 289 26.53 -7.80 43.63
C LEU A 289 27.13 -8.14 45.03
N PRO A 290 27.01 -9.41 45.47
CA PRO A 290 27.74 -9.94 46.61
C PRO A 290 29.22 -9.56 46.60
N LYS A 291 29.77 -9.30 47.80
CA LYS A 291 31.17 -8.86 47.96
C LYS A 291 32.17 -9.88 47.40
N GLU A 292 31.83 -11.17 47.49
CA GLU A 292 32.65 -12.28 46.97
C GLU A 292 32.75 -12.24 45.44
N GLU A 293 31.62 -12.08 44.75
CA GLU A 293 31.55 -11.98 43.28
C GLU A 293 32.26 -10.72 42.76
N ARG A 294 32.14 -9.59 43.47
CA ARG A 294 32.88 -8.36 43.16
C ARG A 294 34.38 -8.55 43.23
N GLU A 295 34.87 -9.22 44.27
CA GLU A 295 36.30 -9.49 44.43
C GLU A 295 36.80 -10.53 43.43
N GLU A 296 35.97 -11.51 43.03
CA GLU A 296 36.30 -12.47 41.98
C GLU A 296 36.49 -11.78 40.62
N ILE A 297 35.56 -10.92 40.22
CA ILE A 297 35.66 -10.14 38.96
C ILE A 297 36.90 -9.22 39.01
N ARG A 298 37.15 -8.56 40.14
CA ARG A 298 38.34 -7.69 40.31
C ARG A 298 39.66 -8.48 40.32
N ALA A 299 39.67 -9.67 40.91
CA ALA A 299 40.84 -10.54 40.92
C ALA A 299 41.19 -10.99 39.49
N PHE A 300 40.17 -11.27 38.66
CA PHE A 300 40.34 -11.65 37.25
C PHE A 300 40.92 -10.50 36.40
N ILE A 301 40.42 -9.26 36.58
CA ILE A 301 41.00 -8.07 35.92
C ILE A 301 42.47 -7.91 36.29
N ARG A 302 42.80 -8.07 37.58
CA ARG A 302 44.20 -7.97 38.04
C ARG A 302 45.08 -9.04 37.42
N THR A 303 44.58 -10.25 37.21
CA THR A 303 45.35 -11.34 36.58
C THR A 303 45.52 -11.15 35.08
N GLU A 304 44.48 -10.73 34.36
CA GLU A 304 44.55 -10.46 32.90
C GLU A 304 45.43 -9.23 32.59
N ARG A 305 45.39 -8.19 33.45
CA ARG A 305 46.30 -7.03 33.38
C ARG A 305 47.76 -7.39 33.69
N LEU A 306 48.00 -8.50 34.41
CA LEU A 306 49.35 -9.03 34.68
C LEU A 306 49.85 -9.93 33.52
N GLU A 307 48.97 -10.46 32.68
CA GLU A 307 49.36 -11.14 31.43
C GLU A 307 49.65 -10.15 30.28
N GLN A 308 49.17 -8.90 30.35
CA GLN A 308 49.55 -7.82 29.44
C GLN A 308 50.74 -7.01 29.99
N ILE A 309 51.96 -7.57 29.91
CA ILE A 309 53.24 -6.84 30.04
C ILE A 309 53.79 -6.63 28.61
N PRO A 310 54.33 -5.44 28.26
CA PRO A 310 54.15 -4.83 26.94
C PRO A 310 55.07 -5.40 25.85
N LEU A 311 54.49 -5.70 24.69
CA LEU A 311 55.23 -5.71 23.43
C LEU A 311 55.54 -4.26 23.05
N GLU A 312 56.75 -3.86 23.42
CA GLU A 312 57.70 -3.14 22.59
C GLU A 312 57.09 -2.26 21.49
N SER A 313 57.22 -0.95 21.70
CA SER A 313 56.92 0.08 20.73
C SER A 313 57.70 -0.15 19.43
N GLU A 314 57.05 -0.79 18.45
CA GLU A 314 57.50 -0.66 17.07
C GLU A 314 57.13 0.73 16.57
N SER A 315 58.14 1.59 16.61
CA SER A 315 58.24 2.78 15.78
C SER A 315 58.04 2.39 14.31
N LYS A 316 56.93 2.84 13.72
CA LYS A 316 56.79 2.96 12.26
C LYS A 316 57.01 4.42 11.84
N PRO A 317 57.67 4.63 10.68
CA PRO A 317 58.33 5.88 10.35
C PRO A 317 57.35 6.98 9.95
N ALA A 318 57.81 8.21 10.16
CA ALA A 318 57.17 9.46 9.78
C ALA A 318 56.63 9.42 8.34
N LEU A 319 55.30 9.42 8.23
CA LEU A 319 54.60 9.93 7.06
C LEU A 319 54.42 11.43 7.28
N THR A 320 54.98 12.17 6.34
CA THR A 320 54.98 13.61 6.20
C THR A 320 53.57 14.18 6.39
N GLU A 321 53.38 15.03 7.39
CA GLU A 321 52.20 15.88 7.49
C GLU A 321 52.20 16.85 6.30
N GLU A 322 51.27 16.65 5.35
CA GLU A 322 50.85 17.72 4.45
C GLU A 322 50.13 18.80 5.28
N PRO A 323 50.39 20.09 5.01
CA PRO A 323 49.74 21.17 5.75
C PRO A 323 48.24 21.20 5.45
N PRO A 324 47.41 21.68 6.39
CA PRO A 324 45.96 21.71 6.21
C PRO A 324 45.60 22.61 5.02
N PRO A 325 44.54 22.28 4.24
CA PRO A 325 44.08 23.15 3.17
C PRO A 325 43.61 24.46 3.79
N GLN A 326 44.26 25.55 3.38
CA GLN A 326 43.86 26.91 3.74
C GLN A 326 42.39 27.11 3.39
N GLU A 327 41.61 27.52 4.39
CA GLU A 327 40.24 28.00 4.22
C GLU A 327 40.23 29.10 3.16
N ALA A 328 39.69 28.77 1.97
CA ALA A 328 39.39 29.76 0.97
C ALA A 328 38.33 30.71 1.52
N VAL A 329 38.76 31.90 1.93
CA VAL A 329 37.91 33.04 2.26
C VAL A 329 36.96 33.29 1.09
N TYR A 330 35.73 32.82 1.24
CA TYR A 330 34.66 32.95 0.26
C TYR A 330 34.16 34.40 0.29
N LYS A 331 34.64 35.23 -0.64
CA LYS A 331 34.04 36.56 -0.89
C LYS A 331 32.71 36.35 -1.62
N PRO A 332 31.58 36.86 -1.10
CA PRO A 332 30.30 36.69 -1.76
C PRO A 332 30.27 37.56 -3.02
N HIS A 333 30.30 36.93 -4.20
CA HIS A 333 29.87 37.58 -5.43
C HIS A 333 28.35 37.78 -5.37
N ARG A 334 27.92 39.02 -5.15
CA ARG A 334 26.56 39.48 -5.43
C ARG A 334 26.31 39.39 -6.93
N ILE A 335 25.86 38.22 -7.38
CA ILE A 335 25.25 38.08 -8.71
C ILE A 335 23.83 38.63 -8.57
N ASP A 336 23.54 39.70 -9.31
CA ASP A 336 22.21 40.30 -9.44
C ASP A 336 21.25 39.32 -10.14
N ILE A 337 20.70 38.37 -9.37
CA ILE A 337 19.69 37.40 -9.81
C ILE A 337 18.49 38.12 -10.43
N ALA A 338 18.13 39.30 -9.91
CA ALA A 338 17.06 40.13 -10.42
C ALA A 338 17.26 40.54 -11.90
N ARG A 339 18.51 40.76 -12.34
CA ARG A 339 18.81 41.22 -13.70
C ARG A 339 18.83 40.07 -14.71
N ILE A 340 19.21 38.87 -14.27
CA ILE A 340 19.13 37.63 -15.06
C ILE A 340 17.65 37.21 -15.20
N PHE A 341 16.86 37.33 -14.12
CA PHE A 341 15.43 37.02 -14.12
C PHE A 341 14.62 37.97 -15.00
N LEU A 342 14.93 39.29 -14.99
CA LEU A 342 14.27 40.25 -15.89
C LEU A 342 14.56 39.99 -17.38
N LYS A 343 15.80 39.59 -17.72
CA LYS A 343 16.16 39.26 -19.11
C LYS A 343 15.49 37.97 -19.59
N ALA A 344 15.33 36.98 -18.71
CA ALA A 344 14.59 35.75 -19.02
C ALA A 344 13.09 36.01 -19.23
N CYS A 345 12.46 36.85 -18.41
CA CYS A 345 11.05 37.23 -18.58
C CYS A 345 10.80 38.01 -19.88
N GLY A 346 11.70 38.90 -20.27
CA GLY A 346 11.58 39.65 -21.53
C GLY A 346 11.61 38.75 -22.77
N ALA A 347 12.47 37.73 -22.79
CA ALA A 347 12.57 36.77 -23.89
C ALA A 347 11.34 35.84 -24.00
N ILE A 348 10.68 35.55 -22.88
CA ILE A 348 9.43 34.76 -22.85
C ILE A 348 8.27 35.59 -23.42
N ILE A 349 8.18 36.89 -23.10
CA ILE A 349 7.12 37.77 -23.59
C ILE A 349 7.19 37.96 -25.12
N THR A 350 8.40 38.11 -25.68
CA THR A 350 8.58 38.24 -27.14
C THR A 350 8.36 36.92 -27.89
N SER A 351 8.65 35.78 -27.25
CA SER A 351 8.36 34.46 -27.82
C SER A 351 6.85 34.14 -27.80
N ILE A 352 6.11 34.64 -26.82
CA ILE A 352 4.65 34.49 -26.76
C ILE A 352 3.97 35.35 -27.83
N SER A 353 4.45 36.56 -28.12
CA SER A 353 3.84 37.43 -29.13
C SER A 353 4.04 36.89 -30.56
N SER A 354 5.21 36.30 -30.86
CA SER A 354 5.47 35.69 -32.17
C SER A 354 4.64 34.43 -32.39
N LEU A 355 4.44 33.62 -31.35
CA LEU A 355 3.49 32.50 -31.37
C LEU A 355 2.05 32.99 -31.56
N PHE A 356 1.65 34.12 -30.96
CA PHE A 356 0.31 34.70 -31.13
C PHE A 356 0.07 35.19 -32.56
N HIS A 357 1.08 35.78 -33.21
CA HIS A 357 1.00 36.20 -34.61
C HIS A 357 0.98 35.02 -35.58
N ALA A 358 1.76 33.97 -35.32
CA ALA A 358 1.70 32.73 -36.11
C ALA A 358 0.34 32.03 -35.96
N LEU A 359 -0.21 31.99 -34.74
CA LEU A 359 -1.52 31.39 -34.47
C LEU A 359 -2.66 32.17 -35.15
N THR A 360 -2.63 33.50 -35.10
CA THR A 360 -3.65 34.35 -35.75
C THR A 360 -3.58 34.27 -37.29
N ALA A 361 -2.39 34.11 -37.88
CA ALA A 361 -2.24 33.85 -39.31
C ALA A 361 -2.78 32.46 -39.72
N ALA A 362 -2.50 31.43 -38.93
CA ALA A 362 -3.03 30.09 -39.14
C ALA A 362 -4.57 30.04 -39.00
N ILE A 363 -5.12 30.75 -38.02
CA ILE A 363 -6.58 30.88 -37.81
C ILE A 363 -7.24 31.56 -39.01
N LYS A 364 -6.64 32.62 -39.58
CA LYS A 364 -7.17 33.28 -40.80
C LYS A 364 -7.22 32.33 -42.01
N GLY A 365 -6.27 31.41 -42.14
CA GLY A 365 -6.27 30.38 -43.19
C GLY A 365 -7.38 29.32 -43.00
N ILE A 366 -7.69 28.98 -41.76
CA ILE A 366 -8.73 27.99 -41.39
C ILE A 366 -10.14 28.56 -41.60
N VAL A 367 -10.36 29.87 -41.37
CA VAL A 367 -11.65 30.55 -41.59
C VAL A 367 -12.13 30.46 -43.04
N LYS A 368 -11.22 30.31 -44.03
CA LYS A 368 -11.60 30.15 -45.45
C LYS A 368 -12.27 28.80 -45.77
N HIS A 369 -12.01 27.75 -44.97
CA HIS A 369 -12.58 26.41 -45.13
C HIS A 369 -13.69 26.11 -44.10
N TRP A 370 -14.16 27.15 -43.38
CA TRP A 370 -15.09 27.07 -42.25
C TRP A 370 -16.44 26.41 -42.58
N ARG A 371 -16.90 26.49 -43.84
CA ARG A 371 -18.14 25.80 -44.28
C ARG A 371 -18.01 24.28 -44.27
N ILE A 372 -16.82 23.72 -44.53
CA ILE A 372 -16.58 22.27 -44.57
C ILE A 372 -16.49 21.70 -43.14
N PHE A 373 -15.79 22.41 -42.25
CA PHE A 373 -15.67 22.00 -40.84
C PHE A 373 -17.00 22.04 -40.08
N ARG A 374 -17.93 22.92 -40.45
CA ARG A 374 -19.27 22.99 -39.84
C ARG A 374 -20.07 21.69 -40.02
N TRP A 375 -19.97 21.08 -41.19
CA TRP A 375 -20.65 19.81 -41.49
C TRP A 375 -19.94 18.61 -40.87
N ILE A 376 -18.60 18.61 -40.82
CA ILE A 376 -17.82 17.56 -40.16
C ILE A 376 -18.06 17.55 -38.64
N GLY A 377 -18.09 18.73 -38.00
CA GLY A 377 -18.37 18.86 -36.58
C GLY A 377 -19.78 18.41 -36.18
N ALA A 378 -20.79 18.78 -36.97
CA ALA A 378 -22.17 18.32 -36.75
C ALA A 378 -22.29 16.79 -36.91
N ALA A 379 -21.64 16.22 -37.93
CA ALA A 379 -21.63 14.76 -38.14
C ALA A 379 -20.95 14.01 -36.98
N LEU A 380 -19.85 14.56 -36.42
CA LEU A 380 -19.14 13.97 -35.28
C LEU A 380 -19.97 14.02 -33.98
N ILE A 381 -20.67 15.13 -33.72
CA ILE A 381 -21.53 15.26 -32.54
C ILE A 381 -22.72 14.31 -32.63
N ILE A 382 -23.36 14.20 -33.81
CA ILE A 382 -24.45 13.25 -34.04
C ILE A 382 -23.93 11.82 -33.83
N ALA A 383 -22.77 11.46 -34.41
CA ALA A 383 -22.18 10.14 -34.23
C ALA A 383 -21.85 9.83 -32.76
N ALA A 384 -21.31 10.80 -32.00
CA ALA A 384 -20.96 10.63 -30.60
C ALA A 384 -22.20 10.48 -29.69
N VAL A 385 -23.25 11.25 -29.95
CA VAL A 385 -24.53 11.16 -29.22
C VAL A 385 -25.25 9.86 -29.56
N SER A 386 -25.30 9.46 -30.83
CA SER A 386 -25.85 8.17 -31.25
C SER A 386 -25.08 6.99 -30.64
N PHE A 387 -23.75 7.08 -30.55
CA PHE A 387 -22.91 6.04 -29.93
C PHE A 387 -23.07 5.99 -28.41
N GLY A 388 -23.20 7.14 -27.75
CA GLY A 388 -23.45 7.24 -26.31
C GLY A 388 -24.81 6.70 -25.89
N ILE A 389 -25.86 7.06 -26.64
CA ILE A 389 -27.23 6.55 -26.42
C ILE A 389 -27.29 5.04 -26.69
N ALA A 390 -26.64 4.56 -27.76
CA ALA A 390 -26.54 3.13 -28.03
C ALA A 390 -25.86 2.39 -26.88
N LYS A 391 -24.75 2.90 -26.32
CA LYS A 391 -24.07 2.25 -25.19
C LYS A 391 -24.90 2.19 -23.91
N VAL A 392 -25.65 3.24 -23.58
CA VAL A 392 -26.49 3.28 -22.37
C VAL A 392 -27.66 2.32 -22.51
N ILE A 393 -28.35 2.32 -23.66
CA ILE A 393 -29.45 1.39 -23.93
C ILE A 393 -28.95 -0.06 -23.98
N ILE A 394 -27.79 -0.32 -24.59
CA ILE A 394 -27.18 -1.66 -24.61
C ILE A 394 -26.76 -2.09 -23.20
N SER A 395 -26.29 -1.18 -22.33
CA SER A 395 -25.87 -1.50 -20.96
C SER A 395 -27.06 -1.81 -20.05
N GLU A 396 -28.13 -1.03 -20.09
CA GLU A 396 -29.34 -1.28 -19.28
C GLU A 396 -30.07 -2.53 -19.77
N ARG A 397 -30.17 -2.72 -21.10
CA ARG A 397 -30.76 -3.93 -21.67
C ARG A 397 -29.90 -5.17 -21.39
N SER A 398 -28.58 -5.06 -21.41
CA SER A 398 -27.65 -6.14 -21.04
C SER A 398 -27.73 -6.50 -19.56
N ALA A 399 -27.88 -5.53 -18.65
CA ALA A 399 -28.04 -5.80 -17.22
C ALA A 399 -29.40 -6.42 -16.87
N ALA A 400 -30.48 -5.95 -17.50
CA ALA A 400 -31.82 -6.52 -17.31
C ALA A 400 -31.98 -7.92 -17.95
N VAL A 401 -31.33 -8.16 -19.09
CA VAL A 401 -31.25 -9.49 -19.73
C VAL A 401 -30.37 -10.45 -18.91
N GLN A 402 -29.26 -9.97 -18.34
CA GLN A 402 -28.43 -10.82 -17.46
C GLN A 402 -29.13 -11.20 -16.15
N ALA A 403 -29.83 -10.26 -15.51
CA ALA A 403 -30.59 -10.53 -14.28
C ALA A 403 -31.78 -11.48 -14.49
N SER A 404 -32.35 -11.53 -15.69
CA SER A 404 -33.45 -12.46 -16.04
C SER A 404 -32.96 -13.84 -16.51
N LEU A 405 -31.65 -14.01 -16.75
CA LEU A 405 -31.03 -15.27 -17.19
C LEU A 405 -30.22 -15.98 -16.10
N GLU A 406 -30.12 -15.40 -14.89
CA GLU A 406 -29.40 -16.03 -13.78
C GLU A 406 -30.17 -17.23 -13.21
N VAL A 407 -29.46 -18.35 -13.07
CA VAL A 407 -29.98 -19.61 -12.54
C VAL A 407 -29.78 -19.65 -11.03
N TYR A 408 -30.89 -19.68 -10.30
CA TYR A 408 -30.90 -19.91 -8.85
C TYR A 408 -31.55 -21.25 -8.54
N SER A 409 -30.92 -22.00 -7.64
CA SER A 409 -31.44 -23.26 -7.13
C SER A 409 -31.04 -23.44 -5.67
N ASP A 410 -31.96 -23.97 -4.87
CA ASP A 410 -31.76 -24.40 -3.48
C ASP A 410 -30.99 -25.73 -3.37
N LYS A 411 -30.79 -26.41 -4.52
CA LYS A 411 -30.12 -27.70 -4.61
C LYS A 411 -28.60 -27.56 -4.50
N LYS A 412 -27.97 -28.57 -3.91
CA LYS A 412 -26.54 -28.53 -3.53
C LYS A 412 -25.59 -28.99 -4.63
N PHE A 413 -26.07 -29.82 -5.56
CA PHE A 413 -25.23 -30.47 -6.58
C PHE A 413 -25.76 -30.26 -7.99
N THR A 414 -24.84 -30.32 -8.96
CA THR A 414 -25.10 -30.21 -10.39
C THR A 414 -24.10 -31.08 -11.16
N ILE A 415 -24.37 -31.35 -12.43
CA ILE A 415 -23.50 -32.15 -13.29
C ILE A 415 -22.78 -31.20 -14.24
N GLN A 416 -21.46 -31.13 -14.15
CA GLN A 416 -20.62 -30.48 -15.14
C GLN A 416 -20.35 -31.44 -16.30
N VAL A 417 -20.67 -31.02 -17.52
CA VAL A 417 -20.60 -31.86 -18.73
C VAL A 417 -19.46 -31.46 -19.65
N ALA A 418 -19.02 -30.20 -19.62
CA ALA A 418 -17.89 -29.72 -20.39
C ALA A 418 -17.29 -28.45 -19.78
N ALA A 419 -16.06 -28.12 -20.15
CA ALA A 419 -15.42 -26.84 -19.84
C ALA A 419 -14.60 -26.35 -21.03
N PHE A 420 -14.74 -25.08 -21.38
CA PHE A 420 -14.05 -24.45 -22.51
C PHE A 420 -13.28 -23.21 -22.06
N LYS A 421 -12.18 -22.87 -22.75
CA LYS A 421 -11.46 -21.60 -22.56
C LYS A 421 -12.06 -20.44 -23.36
N ASP A 422 -12.91 -20.76 -24.34
CA ASP A 422 -13.59 -19.79 -25.20
C ASP A 422 -15.09 -19.83 -24.94
N ARG A 423 -15.66 -18.65 -24.66
CA ARG A 423 -17.08 -18.47 -24.40
C ARG A 423 -17.91 -18.93 -25.59
N ALA A 424 -17.60 -18.44 -26.80
CA ALA A 424 -18.42 -18.70 -27.99
C ALA A 424 -18.56 -20.21 -28.28
N ARG A 425 -17.48 -20.96 -28.03
CA ARG A 425 -17.48 -22.43 -28.15
C ARG A 425 -18.36 -23.11 -27.11
N ALA A 426 -18.36 -22.63 -25.86
CA ALA A 426 -19.25 -23.14 -24.82
C ALA A 426 -20.73 -22.86 -25.16
N GLU A 427 -21.05 -21.64 -25.60
CA GLU A 427 -22.41 -21.26 -25.99
C GLU A 427 -22.91 -22.09 -27.19
N GLY A 428 -22.05 -22.26 -28.20
CA GLY A 428 -22.35 -23.10 -29.36
C GLY A 428 -22.58 -24.57 -29.01
N MET A 429 -21.89 -25.10 -27.99
CA MET A 429 -22.11 -26.45 -27.49
C MET A 429 -23.44 -26.55 -26.72
N MET A 430 -23.77 -25.55 -25.88
CA MET A 430 -25.04 -25.52 -25.16
C MET A 430 -26.25 -25.51 -26.11
N LYS A 431 -26.19 -24.76 -27.21
CA LYS A 431 -27.24 -24.73 -28.23
C LYS A 431 -27.44 -26.06 -28.96
N LYS A 432 -26.39 -26.88 -29.04
CA LYS A 432 -26.42 -28.22 -29.64
C LYS A 432 -26.80 -29.32 -28.64
N MET A 433 -26.70 -29.05 -27.34
CA MET A 433 -27.08 -29.98 -26.29
C MET A 433 -28.60 -30.07 -26.18
N ASN A 434 -29.17 -31.11 -26.78
CA ASN A 434 -30.58 -31.46 -26.61
C ASN A 434 -30.73 -32.51 -25.50
N ILE A 435 -30.66 -32.06 -24.24
CA ILE A 435 -30.85 -32.91 -23.06
C ILE A 435 -32.30 -32.78 -22.62
N ARG A 436 -33.04 -33.89 -22.70
CA ARG A 436 -34.45 -33.93 -22.31
C ARG A 436 -34.61 -33.44 -20.87
N ASP A 437 -35.53 -32.49 -20.67
CA ASP A 437 -35.98 -31.97 -19.38
C ASP A 437 -34.92 -31.26 -18.52
N MET A 438 -33.70 -31.03 -19.03
CA MET A 438 -32.64 -30.32 -18.31
C MET A 438 -31.99 -29.27 -19.21
N LYS A 439 -32.27 -28.00 -18.93
CA LYS A 439 -31.62 -26.89 -19.63
C LYS A 439 -30.17 -26.74 -19.14
N PRO A 440 -29.18 -26.76 -20.04
CA PRO A 440 -27.81 -26.43 -19.66
C PRO A 440 -27.70 -24.95 -19.30
N TYR A 441 -26.79 -24.65 -18.38
CA TYR A 441 -26.45 -23.29 -17.99
C TYR A 441 -24.93 -23.13 -17.87
N LEU A 442 -24.45 -21.89 -17.99
CA LEU A 442 -23.04 -21.56 -18.05
C LEU A 442 -22.54 -21.02 -16.70
N VAL A 443 -21.44 -21.55 -16.21
CA VAL A 443 -20.72 -21.03 -15.04
C VAL A 443 -19.33 -20.55 -15.46
N ILE A 444 -18.97 -19.34 -15.06
CA ILE A 444 -17.65 -18.76 -15.30
C ILE A 444 -16.79 -19.05 -14.08
N ALA A 445 -15.70 -19.80 -14.25
CA ALA A 445 -14.83 -20.24 -13.17
C ALA A 445 -13.34 -19.94 -13.47
N GLY A 446 -12.60 -19.51 -12.45
CA GLY A 446 -11.15 -19.26 -12.51
C GLY A 446 -10.79 -17.80 -12.85
N GLU A 447 -9.80 -17.26 -12.13
CA GLU A 447 -9.30 -15.89 -12.32
C GLU A 447 -8.30 -15.79 -13.48
N ASN A 448 -7.51 -16.85 -13.77
CA ASN A 448 -6.64 -16.93 -14.95
C ASN A 448 -6.08 -18.37 -15.17
N PRO A 449 -6.35 -19.08 -16.29
CA PRO A 449 -7.28 -18.72 -17.37
C PRO A 449 -8.74 -18.92 -16.96
N THR A 450 -9.63 -18.08 -17.50
CA THR A 450 -11.07 -18.20 -17.31
C THR A 450 -11.62 -19.43 -18.04
N TRP A 451 -12.40 -20.24 -17.33
CA TRP A 451 -13.09 -21.41 -17.85
C TRP A 451 -14.60 -21.18 -17.90
N TYR A 452 -15.20 -21.57 -19.01
CA TYR A 452 -16.64 -21.56 -19.27
C TYR A 452 -17.16 -22.99 -19.11
N GLN A 453 -17.71 -23.29 -17.92
CA GLN A 453 -18.20 -24.61 -17.55
C GLN A 453 -19.67 -24.73 -17.93
N ILE A 454 -20.03 -25.79 -18.65
CA ILE A 454 -21.41 -26.13 -18.96
C ILE A 454 -21.91 -27.10 -17.89
N ARG A 455 -23.00 -26.73 -17.23
CA ARG A 455 -23.62 -27.50 -16.15
C ARG A 455 -25.08 -27.78 -16.44
N ILE A 456 -25.57 -28.90 -15.92
CA ILE A 456 -26.95 -29.38 -16.12
C ILE A 456 -27.52 -29.94 -14.81
N GLY A 457 -28.81 -29.74 -14.63
CA GLY A 457 -29.57 -30.31 -13.53
C GLY A 457 -29.20 -29.75 -12.15
N HIS A 458 -30.11 -30.01 -11.21
CA HIS A 458 -30.06 -29.52 -9.83
C HIS A 458 -30.48 -30.67 -8.91
N PHE A 459 -29.60 -31.07 -7.99
CA PHE A 459 -29.79 -32.29 -7.19
C PHE A 459 -29.50 -32.03 -5.71
N ASP A 460 -30.30 -32.65 -4.83
CA ASP A 460 -30.13 -32.56 -3.38
C ASP A 460 -28.91 -33.35 -2.90
N THR A 461 -28.61 -34.48 -3.56
CA THR A 461 -27.54 -35.39 -3.17
C THR A 461 -26.59 -35.72 -4.33
N ARG A 462 -25.32 -35.94 -3.99
CA ARG A 462 -24.28 -36.34 -4.95
C ARG A 462 -24.61 -37.66 -5.65
N SER A 463 -25.23 -38.60 -4.92
CA SER A 463 -25.65 -39.90 -5.46
C SER A 463 -26.69 -39.76 -6.57
N GLN A 464 -27.71 -38.90 -6.37
CA GLN A 464 -28.74 -38.63 -7.36
C GLN A 464 -28.16 -37.98 -8.63
N ALA A 465 -27.25 -37.02 -8.46
CA ALA A 465 -26.54 -36.40 -9.58
C ALA A 465 -25.71 -37.45 -10.36
N GLN A 466 -24.99 -38.33 -9.65
CA GLN A 466 -24.18 -39.40 -10.26
C GLN A 466 -25.03 -40.39 -11.05
N GLN A 467 -26.15 -40.86 -10.48
CA GLN A 467 -27.05 -41.81 -11.14
C GLN A 467 -27.65 -41.19 -12.41
N THR A 468 -28.04 -39.92 -12.35
CA THR A 468 -28.57 -39.19 -13.51
C THR A 468 -27.50 -39.02 -14.58
N ALA A 469 -26.28 -38.64 -14.20
CA ALA A 469 -25.16 -38.49 -15.13
C ALA A 469 -24.77 -39.82 -15.80
N ASN A 470 -24.78 -40.94 -15.07
CA ASN A 470 -24.57 -42.28 -15.62
C ASN A 470 -25.62 -42.64 -16.67
N ARG A 471 -26.89 -42.31 -16.43
CA ARG A 471 -27.98 -42.51 -17.39
C ARG A 471 -27.75 -41.68 -18.66
N LEU A 472 -27.39 -40.40 -18.52
CA LEU A 472 -27.10 -39.51 -19.65
C LEU A 472 -25.89 -39.97 -20.48
N LYS A 473 -24.85 -40.49 -19.81
CA LYS A 473 -23.67 -41.05 -20.46
C LYS A 473 -24.00 -42.33 -21.22
N SER A 474 -24.79 -43.21 -20.61
CA SER A 474 -25.23 -44.48 -21.21
C SER A 474 -26.16 -44.26 -22.42
N SER A 475 -27.00 -43.23 -22.37
CA SER A 475 -27.85 -42.82 -23.50
C SER A 475 -27.10 -41.99 -24.57
N LYS A 476 -25.78 -41.81 -24.42
CA LYS A 476 -24.92 -41.01 -25.31
C LYS A 476 -25.35 -39.55 -25.47
N GLN A 477 -26.07 -38.99 -24.50
CA GLN A 477 -26.44 -37.58 -24.48
C GLN A 477 -25.29 -36.68 -24.01
N ILE A 478 -24.36 -37.24 -23.23
CA ILE A 478 -23.13 -36.58 -22.78
C ILE A 478 -21.95 -37.54 -22.95
N SER A 479 -20.76 -37.02 -23.24
CA SER A 479 -19.55 -37.83 -23.42
C SER A 479 -18.91 -38.22 -22.09
N ASP A 480 -18.82 -37.26 -21.17
CA ASP A 480 -18.26 -37.44 -19.84
C ASP A 480 -18.87 -36.44 -18.85
N TYR A 481 -18.60 -36.62 -17.56
CA TYR A 481 -19.15 -35.73 -16.54
C TYR A 481 -18.33 -35.66 -15.25
N PHE A 482 -18.58 -34.59 -14.50
CA PHE A 482 -18.13 -34.42 -13.14
C PHE A 482 -19.29 -33.91 -12.27
N VAL A 483 -19.51 -34.50 -11.10
CA VAL A 483 -20.51 -33.99 -10.14
C VAL A 483 -19.88 -32.87 -9.32
N ALA A 484 -20.42 -31.66 -9.46
CA ALA A 484 -19.93 -30.46 -8.81
C ALA A 484 -20.98 -29.91 -7.82
N ASN A 485 -20.53 -29.04 -6.91
CA ASN A 485 -21.45 -28.25 -6.11
C ASN A 485 -22.18 -27.24 -7.01
N PHE A 486 -23.45 -27.01 -6.73
CA PHE A 486 -24.24 -26.00 -7.43
C PHE A 486 -23.62 -24.61 -7.20
N ILE A 487 -23.51 -23.87 -8.29
CA ILE A 487 -23.08 -22.47 -8.30
C ILE A 487 -24.04 -21.77 -9.28
N PRO A 488 -24.56 -20.57 -8.96
CA PRO A 488 -25.36 -19.79 -9.88
C PRO A 488 -24.62 -19.57 -11.20
N GLY A 489 -25.37 -19.57 -12.29
CA GLY A 489 -24.84 -19.36 -13.63
C GLY A 489 -25.87 -18.72 -14.55
N ILE A 490 -25.64 -18.77 -15.86
CA ILE A 490 -26.43 -18.01 -16.84
C ILE A 490 -27.05 -18.97 -17.86
N TYR A 491 -28.35 -18.90 -18.08
CA TYR A 491 -29.00 -19.53 -19.24
C TYR A 491 -28.65 -18.76 -20.52
N ILE A 492 -28.51 -19.48 -21.62
CA ILE A 492 -28.29 -18.88 -22.94
C ILE A 492 -29.57 -19.06 -23.74
N GLU A 493 -30.10 -17.97 -24.28
CA GLU A 493 -31.22 -17.98 -25.23
C GLU A 493 -30.81 -18.43 -26.64
#